data_AF-A0A9E3VAW8-F1
#
_entry.id   AF-A0A9E3VAW8-F1
#
_cell.length_a   1.000
_cell.length_b   1.000
_cell.length_c   1.000
_cell.angle_alpha   90.00
_cell.angle_beta   90.00
_cell.angle_gamma   90.00
#
_symmetry.space_group_name_H-M   'P 1'
#
loop_
_entity.id
_entity.type
_entity.pdbx_description
1 polymer ?
#
loop_
_entity_poly.entity_id
_entity_poly.type
_entity_poly.pdbx_seq_one_letter_code
_entity_poly.pdbx_strand_id
1 'polypeptide(L)'
;MKRVLASALVLVACAAGAADTTTRPFPGVTWLHHTTTAPLDVHLVTVDLCAAGVSTRATTSAERGKTVSAFTTQVGAEVGINGDFFTFSTYAPSGLAAGNRTLWADSRDQGFEAKVVLGQNRAEILPATTRITALAPWMEQVVSSRPQILKGGVIQAGFSTQICAGSVTAQGDCTRDPRTAIGLSKDRTKLSLAVVDGRQPAISVGMTTRELAQFLLSHGASDAVNMDSGGSSELWLKGKGVLNHPSDGVERVVANHLAVFAKGSGLAKHCPPPASDGGSVADAGAPHDGGLAHDAGAQVDAGAPGDAGAAADAGAAPDAGGEEASDAGPWGAPDAGEGADAGPAGPSMAPVDAAPPTGGCAQGGSQLAVAALAGVVLALQRRRRSAALSACRR
;
A
#
# COMPACT_ATOMS: atom_id res chain seq x y z
N MET A 1 -11.19 -67.95 7.32
CA MET A 1 -11.75 -66.63 7.68
C MET A 1 -10.78 -65.90 8.60
N LYS A 2 -10.00 -64.94 8.08
CA LYS A 2 -9.21 -63.99 8.90
C LYS A 2 -9.52 -62.59 8.39
N ARG A 3 -10.27 -61.81 9.19
CA ARG A 3 -10.63 -60.43 8.88
C ARG A 3 -9.45 -59.54 9.25
N VAL A 4 -8.84 -58.90 8.25
CA VAL A 4 -7.85 -57.84 8.46
C VAL A 4 -8.63 -56.54 8.65
N LEU A 5 -8.63 -55.98 9.86
CA LEU A 5 -9.10 -54.61 10.10
C LEU A 5 -7.98 -53.65 9.67
N ALA A 6 -8.23 -52.89 8.60
CA ALA A 6 -7.41 -51.75 8.23
C ALA A 6 -7.91 -50.52 8.98
N SER A 7 -7.13 -50.03 9.94
CA SER A 7 -7.39 -48.75 10.61
C SER A 7 -7.05 -47.61 9.65
N ALA A 8 -8.07 -46.89 9.19
CA ALA A 8 -7.90 -45.66 8.41
C ALA A 8 -7.52 -44.52 9.37
N LEU A 9 -6.27 -44.06 9.27
CA LEU A 9 -5.82 -42.84 9.93
C LEU A 9 -6.41 -41.65 9.17
N VAL A 10 -7.45 -41.03 9.73
CA VAL A 10 -8.00 -39.77 9.22
C VAL A 10 -7.04 -38.64 9.64
N LEU A 11 -6.25 -38.16 8.69
CA LEU A 11 -5.51 -36.91 8.81
C LEU A 11 -6.52 -35.76 8.75
N VAL A 12 -6.94 -35.26 9.91
CA VAL A 12 -7.62 -33.97 10.01
C VAL A 12 -6.55 -32.89 9.81
N ALA A 13 -6.47 -32.36 8.60
CA ALA A 13 -5.78 -31.09 8.39
C ALA A 13 -6.57 -30.02 9.16
N CYS A 14 -5.98 -29.46 10.23
CA CYS A 14 -6.49 -28.24 10.83
C CYS A 14 -6.41 -27.16 9.75
N ALA A 15 -7.55 -26.82 9.14
CA ALA A 15 -7.66 -25.59 8.39
C ALA A 15 -7.35 -24.47 9.38
N ALA A 16 -6.30 -23.68 9.11
CA ALA A 16 -6.01 -22.49 9.88
C ALA A 16 -7.28 -21.62 9.84
N GLY A 17 -7.97 -21.53 10.97
CA GLY A 17 -9.29 -20.92 11.05
C GLY A 17 -9.16 -19.42 10.87
N ALA A 18 -9.42 -18.94 9.65
CA ALA A 18 -9.74 -17.56 9.39
C ALA A 18 -11.26 -17.41 9.41
N ALA A 19 -11.76 -16.32 9.99
CA ALA A 19 -13.18 -15.98 10.01
C ALA A 19 -13.36 -14.57 9.46
N ASP A 20 -14.14 -14.49 8.37
CA ASP A 20 -14.44 -13.25 7.66
C ASP A 20 -15.90 -12.88 7.86
N THR A 21 -16.15 -11.67 8.36
CA THR A 21 -17.49 -11.08 8.40
C THR A 21 -17.51 -9.87 7.48
N THR A 22 -18.38 -9.90 6.47
CA THR A 22 -18.54 -8.78 5.52
C THR A 22 -19.91 -8.13 5.67
N THR A 23 -19.93 -6.80 5.72
CA THR A 23 -21.15 -5.98 5.77
C THR A 23 -21.09 -4.83 4.78
N ARG A 24 -22.23 -4.21 4.47
CA ARG A 24 -22.34 -3.03 3.60
C ARG A 24 -22.99 -1.89 4.37
N PRO A 25 -22.24 -1.18 5.23
CA PRO A 25 -22.82 -0.20 6.15
C PRO A 25 -23.39 1.03 5.44
N PHE A 26 -22.85 1.39 4.27
CA PHE A 26 -23.31 2.51 3.46
C PHE A 26 -23.28 2.16 1.96
N PRO A 27 -24.06 2.84 1.12
CA PRO A 27 -23.99 2.68 -0.32
C PRO A 27 -22.57 2.97 -0.85
N GLY A 28 -22.02 2.05 -1.64
CA GLY A 28 -20.64 2.12 -2.12
C GLY A 28 -19.57 1.75 -1.08
N VAL A 29 -19.92 1.38 0.15
CA VAL A 29 -18.96 1.01 1.21
C VAL A 29 -19.19 -0.43 1.64
N THR A 30 -18.12 -1.23 1.62
CA THR A 30 -18.09 -2.60 2.15
C THR A 30 -17.08 -2.67 3.27
N TRP A 31 -17.46 -3.26 4.41
CA TRP A 31 -16.56 -3.50 5.54
C TRP A 31 -16.37 -4.99 5.75
N LEU A 32 -15.12 -5.44 5.64
CA LEU A 32 -14.65 -6.77 6.02
C LEU A 32 -13.97 -6.69 7.39
N HIS A 33 -14.38 -7.57 8.30
CA HIS A 33 -13.67 -7.89 9.54
C HIS A 33 -13.10 -9.29 9.41
N HIS A 34 -11.77 -9.40 9.42
CA HIS A 34 -11.03 -10.64 9.24
C HIS A 34 -10.30 -10.98 10.54
N THR A 35 -10.52 -12.19 11.03
CA THR A 35 -9.84 -12.70 12.23
C THR A 35 -9.21 -14.06 11.98
N THR A 36 -8.15 -14.41 12.73
CA THR A 36 -7.53 -15.73 12.62
C THR A 36 -7.19 -16.37 13.97
N THR A 37 -6.95 -17.69 13.96
CA THR A 37 -6.53 -18.48 15.14
C THR A 37 -5.14 -18.15 15.69
N ALA A 38 -4.22 -17.65 14.85
CA ALA A 38 -2.96 -17.04 15.31
C ALA A 38 -3.23 -15.54 15.39
N PRO A 39 -3.64 -15.00 16.56
CA PRO A 39 -4.58 -13.89 16.63
C PRO A 39 -4.18 -12.75 15.70
N LEU A 40 -5.00 -12.55 14.67
CA LEU A 40 -4.96 -11.38 13.82
C LEU A 40 -6.36 -10.82 13.86
N ASP A 41 -6.46 -9.50 14.01
CA ASP A 41 -7.70 -8.76 13.90
C ASP A 41 -7.48 -7.62 12.90
N VAL A 42 -8.20 -7.68 11.78
CA VAL A 42 -8.02 -6.81 10.63
C VAL A 42 -9.36 -6.27 10.17
N HIS A 43 -9.41 -4.95 9.98
CA HIS A 43 -10.54 -4.26 9.39
C HIS A 43 -10.15 -3.71 8.03
N LEU A 44 -10.91 -4.07 7.00
CA LEU A 44 -10.77 -3.55 5.65
C LEU A 44 -12.08 -2.91 5.23
N VAL A 45 -12.04 -1.60 4.98
CA VAL A 45 -13.13 -0.89 4.31
C VAL A 45 -12.77 -0.70 2.84
N THR A 46 -13.58 -1.25 1.95
CA THR A 46 -13.49 -1.02 0.51
C THR A 46 -14.58 -0.04 0.09
N VAL A 47 -14.15 1.06 -0.53
CA VAL A 47 -15.00 2.14 -1.01
C VAL A 47 -15.01 2.13 -2.53
N ASP A 48 -16.18 2.03 -3.12
CA ASP A 48 -16.42 2.24 -4.54
C ASP A 48 -16.42 3.75 -4.82
N LEU A 49 -15.33 4.24 -5.42
CA LEU A 49 -15.16 5.64 -5.76
C LEU A 49 -16.11 6.09 -6.89
N CYS A 50 -16.65 5.14 -7.66
CA CYS A 50 -17.63 5.43 -8.69
C CYS A 50 -19.05 5.52 -8.10
N ALA A 51 -19.30 5.12 -6.86
CA ALA A 51 -20.65 5.12 -6.32
C ALA A 51 -21.21 6.54 -6.11
N ALA A 52 -22.47 6.74 -6.47
CA ALA A 52 -23.15 8.01 -6.33
C ALA A 52 -23.24 8.41 -4.86
N GLY A 53 -22.78 9.63 -4.58
CA GLY A 53 -22.68 10.20 -3.24
C GLY A 53 -21.49 9.71 -2.42
N VAL A 54 -20.57 8.95 -3.04
CA VAL A 54 -19.23 8.75 -2.50
C VAL A 54 -18.34 9.94 -2.86
N SER A 55 -17.60 10.44 -1.88
CA SER A 55 -16.51 11.40 -2.05
C SER A 55 -15.53 11.29 -0.88
N THR A 56 -14.36 11.92 -1.01
CA THR A 56 -13.31 11.88 0.00
C THR A 56 -12.87 13.28 0.42
N ARG A 57 -12.33 13.38 1.63
CA ARG A 57 -11.77 14.62 2.16
C ARG A 57 -10.62 14.32 3.10
N ALA A 58 -9.46 14.90 2.84
CA ALA A 58 -8.37 14.93 3.79
C ALA A 58 -8.47 16.17 4.69
N THR A 59 -7.85 16.08 5.86
CA THR A 59 -7.78 17.17 6.83
C THR A 59 -7.09 18.41 6.26
N THR A 60 -7.60 19.61 6.56
CA THR A 60 -6.88 20.88 6.31
C THR A 60 -5.93 21.21 7.46
N SER A 61 -4.96 22.10 7.27
CA SER A 61 -3.96 22.40 8.32
C SER A 61 -4.57 22.92 9.63
N ALA A 62 -5.68 23.65 9.55
CA ALA A 62 -6.43 24.15 10.71
C ALA A 62 -7.20 23.06 11.48
N GLU A 63 -7.34 21.87 10.89
CA GLU A 63 -8.07 20.74 11.45
C GLU A 63 -7.14 19.65 12.02
N ARG A 64 -5.82 19.88 12.03
CA ARG A 64 -4.81 18.95 12.54
C ARG A 64 -4.97 18.65 14.03
N GLY A 65 -4.30 17.59 14.49
CA GLY A 65 -4.18 17.29 15.92
C GLY A 65 -5.51 16.87 16.53
N LYS A 66 -6.16 15.87 15.93
CA LYS A 66 -7.42 15.28 16.42
C LYS A 66 -7.33 13.76 16.39
N THR A 67 -8.22 13.07 17.10
CA THR A 67 -8.46 11.64 16.89
C THR A 67 -9.20 11.45 15.55
N VAL A 68 -9.17 10.24 14.99
CA VAL A 68 -9.90 9.95 13.75
C VAL A 68 -11.39 10.14 13.97
N SER A 69 -11.93 9.69 15.11
CA SER A 69 -13.34 9.89 15.45
C SER A 69 -13.74 11.37 15.51
N ALA A 70 -12.94 12.21 16.16
CA ALA A 70 -13.22 13.63 16.33
C ALA A 70 -13.23 14.37 14.99
N PHE A 71 -12.21 14.15 14.15
CA PHE A 71 -12.17 14.74 12.82
C PHE A 71 -13.34 14.27 11.95
N THR A 72 -13.58 12.96 11.90
CA THR A 72 -14.60 12.37 11.01
C THR A 72 -16.01 12.80 11.42
N THR A 73 -16.27 12.88 12.72
CA THR A 73 -17.53 13.39 13.27
C THR A 73 -17.69 14.89 12.96
N GLN A 74 -16.64 15.69 13.16
CA GLN A 74 -16.68 17.13 12.87
C GLN A 74 -17.04 17.42 11.41
N VAL A 75 -16.45 16.69 10.46
CA VAL A 75 -16.73 16.89 9.03
C VAL A 75 -18.02 16.20 8.59
N GLY A 76 -18.64 15.39 9.45
CA GLY A 76 -19.90 14.71 9.18
C GLY A 76 -19.80 13.58 8.16
N ALA A 77 -18.66 12.91 8.10
CA ALA A 77 -18.38 11.79 7.19
C ALA A 77 -18.81 10.43 7.78
N GLU A 78 -18.84 9.41 6.92
CA GLU A 78 -19.30 8.06 7.27
C GLU A 78 -18.14 7.13 7.70
N VAL A 79 -16.95 7.32 7.14
CA VAL A 79 -15.73 6.56 7.45
C VAL A 79 -14.58 7.52 7.68
N GLY A 80 -13.68 7.20 8.60
CA GLY A 80 -12.42 7.91 8.80
C GLY A 80 -11.26 6.96 9.09
N ILE A 81 -10.06 7.33 8.65
CA ILE A 81 -8.80 6.63 8.93
C ILE A 81 -7.69 7.65 9.23
N ASN A 82 -6.69 7.28 10.03
CA ASN A 82 -5.50 8.10 10.24
C ASN A 82 -4.66 8.24 8.95
N GLY A 83 -3.77 9.25 8.93
CA GLY A 83 -2.92 9.56 7.78
C GLY A 83 -1.42 9.34 8.02
N ASP A 84 -0.65 10.37 7.75
CA ASP A 84 0.81 10.37 7.68
C ASP A 84 1.50 10.32 9.05
N PHE A 85 2.77 9.95 9.04
CA PHE A 85 3.69 10.15 10.16
C PHE A 85 3.82 11.64 10.48
N PHE A 86 4.11 11.97 11.73
CA PHE A 86 4.12 13.37 12.15
C PHE A 86 5.03 13.67 13.33
N THR A 87 5.30 14.95 13.52
CA THR A 87 5.99 15.48 14.70
C THR A 87 4.98 15.75 15.83
N PHE A 88 5.11 15.04 16.95
CA PHE A 88 4.15 15.09 18.07
C PHE A 88 3.91 16.49 18.66
N SER A 89 4.94 17.35 18.71
CA SER A 89 4.82 18.68 19.31
C SER A 89 4.04 19.67 18.45
N THR A 90 4.02 19.48 17.13
CA THR A 90 3.43 20.45 16.18
C THR A 90 2.30 19.88 15.35
N TYR A 91 2.12 18.55 15.38
CA TYR A 91 1.23 17.81 14.48
C TYR A 91 1.49 18.13 13.00
N ALA A 92 2.75 18.46 12.66
CA ALA A 92 3.17 18.63 11.29
C ALA A 92 3.37 17.25 10.64
N PRO A 93 2.71 16.94 9.51
CA PRO A 93 2.93 15.70 8.79
C PRO A 93 4.34 15.67 8.22
N SER A 94 4.87 14.47 8.04
CA SER A 94 6.21 14.27 7.50
C SER A 94 6.24 14.63 6.02
N GLY A 95 5.32 14.10 5.24
CA GLY A 95 5.19 14.36 3.81
C GLY A 95 4.20 15.47 3.47
N LEU A 96 3.99 15.66 2.17
CA LEU A 96 3.07 16.65 1.64
C LEU A 96 1.63 16.35 2.07
N ALA A 97 0.92 17.36 2.55
CA ALA A 97 -0.48 17.24 2.92
C ALA A 97 -1.31 18.33 2.22
N ALA A 98 -2.49 17.93 1.75
CA ALA A 98 -3.48 18.85 1.20
C ALA A 98 -4.89 18.39 1.57
N GLY A 99 -5.72 19.34 1.99
CA GLY A 99 -7.14 19.13 2.20
C GLY A 99 -7.92 20.20 1.47
N ASN A 100 -9.00 19.84 0.78
CA ASN A 100 -9.85 20.76 0.03
C ASN A 100 -9.05 21.67 -0.92
N ARG A 101 -8.16 21.08 -1.72
CA ARG A 101 -7.32 21.77 -2.72
C ARG A 101 -6.35 22.79 -2.13
N THR A 102 -6.13 22.74 -0.82
CA THR A 102 -5.24 23.66 -0.11
C THR A 102 -4.06 22.88 0.46
N LEU A 103 -2.85 23.20 -0.02
CA LEU A 103 -1.61 22.67 0.56
C LEU A 103 -1.45 23.17 2.00
N TRP A 104 -0.96 22.30 2.87
CA TRP A 104 -0.52 22.73 4.19
C TRP A 104 0.81 23.48 4.04
N ALA A 105 0.83 24.74 4.52
CA ALA A 105 1.97 25.64 4.34
C ALA A 105 3.29 25.11 4.94
N ASP A 106 3.20 24.27 5.97
CA ASP A 106 4.34 23.66 6.67
C ASP A 106 4.61 22.21 6.26
N SER A 107 3.91 21.68 5.26
CA SER A 107 4.18 20.37 4.67
C SER A 107 4.93 20.50 3.35
N ARG A 108 5.72 19.49 2.98
CA ARG A 108 6.44 19.47 1.69
C ARG A 108 6.63 18.05 1.19
N ASP A 109 6.71 17.88 -0.12
CA ASP A 109 7.13 16.62 -0.73
C ASP A 109 8.64 16.51 -0.61
N GLN A 110 9.11 15.68 0.34
CA GLN A 110 10.53 15.47 0.58
C GLN A 110 11.12 14.45 -0.40
N GLY A 111 10.25 13.81 -1.19
CA GLY A 111 10.67 13.00 -2.31
C GLY A 111 10.96 11.55 -1.99
N PHE A 112 10.57 11.09 -0.81
CA PHE A 112 10.75 9.73 -0.33
C PHE A 112 9.43 9.11 0.17
N GLU A 113 8.37 9.91 0.33
CA GLU A 113 7.02 9.47 0.64
C GLU A 113 6.22 9.19 -0.65
N ALA A 114 5.37 8.16 -0.65
CA ALA A 114 4.32 8.06 -1.65
C ALA A 114 3.13 8.95 -1.27
N LYS A 115 2.34 9.34 -2.26
CA LYS A 115 1.23 10.29 -2.09
C LYS A 115 -0.07 9.64 -2.55
N VAL A 116 -1.03 9.47 -1.65
CA VAL A 116 -2.42 9.19 -2.01
C VAL A 116 -3.04 10.51 -2.44
N VAL A 117 -3.38 10.62 -3.72
CA VAL A 117 -3.95 11.83 -4.32
C VAL A 117 -5.35 11.53 -4.83
N LEU A 118 -6.33 12.27 -4.31
CA LEU A 118 -7.74 12.06 -4.59
C LEU A 118 -8.36 13.35 -5.12
N GLY A 119 -9.19 13.21 -6.15
CA GLY A 119 -10.11 14.22 -6.64
C GLY A 119 -11.48 13.61 -6.89
N GLN A 120 -12.40 14.39 -7.47
CA GLN A 120 -13.80 13.97 -7.63
C GLN A 120 -13.98 12.66 -8.42
N ASN A 121 -13.14 12.45 -9.44
CA ASN A 121 -13.28 11.34 -10.39
C ASN A 121 -11.93 10.65 -10.69
N ARG A 122 -10.88 10.97 -9.93
CA ARG A 122 -9.52 10.45 -10.17
C ARG A 122 -8.85 10.17 -8.84
N ALA A 123 -8.24 9.00 -8.73
CA ALA A 123 -7.49 8.58 -7.57
C ALA A 123 -6.17 7.96 -8.02
N GLU A 124 -5.06 8.39 -7.41
CA GLU A 124 -3.72 7.86 -7.71
C GLU A 124 -2.92 7.69 -6.43
N ILE A 125 -2.04 6.69 -6.43
CA ILE A 125 -0.93 6.60 -5.49
C ILE A 125 0.33 6.92 -6.28
N LEU A 126 0.82 8.14 -6.12
CA LEU A 126 2.02 8.61 -6.80
C LEU A 126 3.26 8.12 -6.02
N PRO A 127 4.24 7.51 -6.70
CA PRO A 127 5.45 7.04 -6.04
C PRO A 127 6.29 8.21 -5.52
N ALA A 128 7.22 7.91 -4.62
CA ALA A 128 8.17 8.88 -4.08
C ALA A 128 8.88 9.72 -5.14
N THR A 129 9.21 9.12 -6.27
CA THR A 129 9.90 9.76 -7.40
C THR A 129 9.08 10.86 -8.08
N THR A 130 7.74 10.83 -7.98
CA THR A 130 6.87 11.86 -8.56
C THR A 130 6.75 13.02 -7.58
N ARG A 131 7.38 14.15 -7.91
CA ARG A 131 7.35 15.37 -7.08
C ARG A 131 6.08 16.18 -7.32
N ILE A 132 5.46 16.65 -6.24
CA ILE A 132 4.38 17.64 -6.28
C ILE A 132 4.88 18.94 -5.62
N THR A 133 5.11 19.97 -6.43
CA THR A 133 5.43 21.33 -5.96
C THR A 133 4.20 22.24 -5.95
N ALA A 134 3.21 21.94 -6.79
CA ALA A 134 1.91 22.60 -6.83
C ALA A 134 0.82 21.57 -7.15
N LEU A 135 -0.38 21.77 -6.60
CA LEU A 135 -1.51 20.88 -6.86
C LEU A 135 -1.98 21.05 -8.31
N ALA A 136 -2.05 19.95 -9.05
CA ALA A 136 -2.71 19.96 -10.35
C ALA A 136 -4.22 20.22 -10.19
N PRO A 137 -4.92 20.73 -11.21
CA PRO A 137 -6.33 21.14 -11.08
C PRO A 137 -7.30 20.05 -10.63
N TRP A 138 -6.96 18.76 -10.77
CA TRP A 138 -7.81 17.66 -10.32
C TRP A 138 -7.53 17.24 -8.87
N MET A 139 -6.40 17.63 -8.29
CA MET A 139 -5.96 17.19 -6.97
C MET A 139 -6.71 17.97 -5.89
N GLU A 140 -7.53 17.28 -5.11
CA GLU A 140 -8.28 17.90 -4.02
C GLU A 140 -7.73 17.51 -2.65
N GLN A 141 -7.30 16.26 -2.52
CA GLN A 141 -6.80 15.70 -1.28
C GLN A 141 -5.45 15.05 -1.53
N VAL A 142 -4.49 15.30 -0.64
CA VAL A 142 -3.18 14.65 -0.66
C VAL A 142 -2.88 14.18 0.76
N VAL A 143 -2.68 12.87 0.91
CA VAL A 143 -2.16 12.26 2.13
C VAL A 143 -0.90 11.49 1.74
N SER A 144 0.25 11.96 2.22
CA SER A 144 1.52 11.27 2.03
C SER A 144 1.74 10.22 3.11
N SER A 145 2.56 9.20 2.82
CA SER A 145 3.15 8.32 3.83
C SER A 145 4.21 7.40 3.20
N ARG A 146 4.76 6.49 3.98
CA ARG A 146 5.80 5.54 3.57
C ARG A 146 5.73 4.20 4.32
N PRO A 147 6.32 3.13 3.75
CA PRO A 147 6.65 2.96 2.33
C PRO A 147 5.41 2.82 1.44
N GLN A 148 5.59 3.02 0.12
CA GLN A 148 4.72 2.36 -0.85
C GLN A 148 4.96 0.85 -0.76
N ILE A 149 3.93 0.07 -0.45
CA ILE A 149 4.01 -1.37 -0.19
C ILE A 149 3.53 -2.21 -1.38
N LEU A 150 2.66 -1.65 -2.24
CA LEU A 150 2.28 -2.24 -3.53
C LEU A 150 2.41 -1.20 -4.65
N LYS A 151 2.93 -1.63 -5.80
CA LYS A 151 2.98 -0.84 -7.03
C LYS A 151 2.66 -1.73 -8.23
N GLY A 152 1.57 -1.44 -8.93
CA GLY A 152 1.14 -2.24 -10.09
C GLY A 152 0.97 -3.75 -9.81
N GLY A 153 0.51 -4.12 -8.61
CA GLY A 153 0.35 -5.50 -8.15
C GLY A 153 1.64 -6.16 -7.64
N VAL A 154 2.76 -5.43 -7.58
CA VAL A 154 4.04 -5.94 -7.10
C VAL A 154 4.32 -5.44 -5.69
N ILE A 155 4.63 -6.37 -4.78
CA ILE A 155 5.06 -6.06 -3.40
C ILE A 155 6.43 -5.38 -3.44
N GLN A 156 6.55 -4.25 -2.75
CA GLN A 156 7.76 -3.45 -2.71
C GLN A 156 8.69 -3.87 -1.56
N ALA A 157 9.99 -3.59 -1.70
CA ALA A 157 11.02 -3.99 -0.73
C ALA A 157 11.09 -3.12 0.54
N GLY A 158 10.12 -2.22 0.77
CA GLY A 158 10.08 -1.30 1.92
C GLY A 158 10.77 0.04 1.67
N PHE A 159 10.86 0.87 2.72
CA PHE A 159 11.40 2.24 2.67
C PHE A 159 12.90 2.30 2.98
N SER A 160 13.29 1.56 4.01
CA SER A 160 14.63 1.51 4.60
C SER A 160 14.92 0.06 4.99
N THR A 161 16.20 -0.26 5.13
CA THR A 161 16.65 -1.57 5.63
C THR A 161 17.08 -1.49 7.08
N GLN A 162 16.96 -2.61 7.79
CA GLN A 162 17.40 -2.81 9.17
C GLN A 162 17.91 -4.25 9.31
N ILE A 163 18.91 -4.46 10.18
CA ILE A 163 19.38 -5.82 10.51
C ILE A 163 18.43 -6.42 11.54
N CYS A 164 17.79 -7.53 11.19
CA CYS A 164 16.76 -8.20 11.98
C CYS A 164 17.08 -9.69 12.03
N ALA A 165 17.28 -10.22 13.24
CA ALA A 165 17.75 -11.59 13.49
C ALA A 165 18.98 -11.98 12.63
N GLY A 166 19.94 -11.06 12.48
CA GLY A 166 21.18 -11.29 11.71
C GLY A 166 21.04 -11.15 10.19
N SER A 167 19.88 -10.75 9.66
CA SER A 167 19.65 -10.56 8.22
C SER A 167 19.20 -9.13 7.90
N VAL A 168 19.76 -8.54 6.83
CA VAL A 168 19.29 -7.23 6.32
C VAL A 168 17.88 -7.41 5.75
N THR A 169 16.91 -6.73 6.35
CA THR A 169 15.48 -6.84 6.07
C THR A 169 14.88 -5.44 5.92
N ALA A 170 13.72 -5.30 5.27
CA ALA A 170 13.00 -4.03 5.29
C ALA A 170 12.62 -3.67 6.74
N GLN A 171 12.75 -2.41 7.15
CA GLN A 171 12.47 -1.98 8.54
C GLN A 171 11.07 -2.39 9.02
N GLY A 172 10.06 -2.26 8.16
CA GLY A 172 8.68 -2.66 8.47
C GLY A 172 8.43 -4.18 8.50
N ASP A 173 9.40 -4.98 8.07
CA ASP A 173 9.33 -6.44 8.05
C ASP A 173 10.06 -7.11 9.23
N CYS A 174 10.72 -6.32 10.07
CA CYS A 174 11.47 -6.82 11.22
C CYS A 174 10.59 -7.29 12.38
N THR A 175 9.44 -6.65 12.55
CA THR A 175 8.50 -6.90 13.64
C THR A 175 7.08 -6.74 13.15
N ARG A 176 6.18 -7.50 13.77
CA ARG A 176 4.74 -7.32 13.62
C ARG A 176 4.28 -6.18 14.51
N ASP A 177 3.43 -5.32 13.98
CA ASP A 177 2.94 -4.11 14.63
C ASP A 177 1.48 -3.86 14.21
N PRO A 178 0.68 -3.05 14.93
CA PRO A 178 -0.50 -2.44 14.35
C PRO A 178 -0.12 -1.69 13.07
N ARG A 179 -0.93 -1.85 12.03
CA ARG A 179 -0.66 -1.23 10.73
C ARG A 179 -1.87 -0.51 10.21
N THR A 180 -1.61 0.55 9.46
CA THR A 180 -2.62 1.25 8.67
C THR A 180 -2.13 1.33 7.23
N ALA A 181 -3.00 1.16 6.26
CA ALA A 181 -2.65 1.36 4.85
C ALA A 181 -3.84 1.84 4.03
N ILE A 182 -3.50 2.57 2.97
CA ILE A 182 -4.44 3.00 1.94
C ILE A 182 -4.01 2.40 0.61
N GLY A 183 -4.96 1.77 -0.09
CA GLY A 183 -4.73 1.13 -1.38
C GLY A 183 -5.75 1.51 -2.44
N LEU A 184 -5.38 1.30 -3.70
CA LEU A 184 -6.22 1.47 -4.87
C LEU A 184 -6.24 0.19 -5.71
N SER A 185 -7.40 -0.14 -6.27
CA SER A 185 -7.52 -1.17 -7.30
C SER A 185 -6.77 -0.77 -8.58
N LYS A 186 -6.51 -1.75 -9.44
CA LYS A 186 -5.78 -1.56 -10.71
C LYS A 186 -6.46 -0.53 -11.63
N ASP A 187 -7.78 -0.58 -11.69
CA ASP A 187 -8.64 0.30 -12.48
C ASP A 187 -8.96 1.63 -11.76
N ARG A 188 -8.43 1.85 -10.55
CA ARG A 188 -8.62 3.08 -9.74
C ARG A 188 -10.06 3.35 -9.31
N THR A 189 -10.94 2.36 -9.39
CA THR A 189 -12.36 2.50 -9.01
C THR A 189 -12.63 2.19 -7.54
N LYS A 190 -11.73 1.47 -6.87
CA LYS A 190 -11.87 1.10 -5.46
C LYS A 190 -10.74 1.63 -4.62
N LEU A 191 -11.09 2.21 -3.47
CA LEU A 191 -10.20 2.63 -2.40
C LEU A 191 -10.30 1.63 -1.25
N SER A 192 -9.16 1.12 -0.80
CA SER A 192 -9.04 0.21 0.34
C SER A 192 -8.45 0.97 1.53
N LEU A 193 -9.16 0.96 2.66
CA LEU A 193 -8.73 1.53 3.93
C LEU A 193 -8.57 0.35 4.91
N ALA A 194 -7.33 0.02 5.26
CA ALA A 194 -7.03 -1.13 6.11
C ALA A 194 -6.39 -0.71 7.42
N VAL A 195 -6.89 -1.27 8.52
CA VAL A 195 -6.27 -1.20 9.84
C VAL A 195 -6.13 -2.61 10.40
N VAL A 196 -4.94 -2.93 10.89
CA VAL A 196 -4.57 -4.18 11.55
C VAL A 196 -4.28 -3.84 13.00
N ASP A 197 -4.98 -4.48 13.94
CA ASP A 197 -4.63 -4.37 15.35
C ASP A 197 -3.31 -5.08 15.64
N GLY A 198 -2.65 -4.72 16.73
CA GLY A 198 -1.40 -5.36 17.13
C GLY A 198 -0.96 -4.96 18.54
N ARG A 199 0.20 -5.48 18.98
CA ARG A 199 0.76 -5.29 20.33
C ARG A 199 -0.15 -5.75 21.48
N GLN A 200 -1.23 -6.46 21.16
CA GLN A 200 -2.20 -6.98 22.12
C GLN A 200 -2.34 -8.49 21.86
N PRO A 201 -1.42 -9.35 22.35
CA PRO A 201 -1.28 -10.73 21.89
C PRO A 201 -2.53 -11.61 22.01
N ALA A 202 -3.46 -11.25 22.90
CA ALA A 202 -4.75 -11.93 23.05
C ALA A 202 -5.78 -11.55 21.96
N ILE A 203 -5.62 -10.39 21.31
CA ILE A 203 -6.51 -9.84 20.28
C ILE A 203 -5.85 -9.95 18.91
N SER A 204 -4.66 -9.36 18.76
CA SER A 204 -3.90 -9.39 17.52
C SER A 204 -2.40 -9.23 17.75
N VAL A 205 -1.61 -10.05 17.05
CA VAL A 205 -0.15 -9.97 17.04
C VAL A 205 0.38 -8.92 16.04
N GLY A 206 -0.48 -8.37 15.19
CA GLY A 206 -0.10 -7.41 14.15
C GLY A 206 0.48 -8.05 12.89
N MET A 207 0.85 -7.20 11.93
CA MET A 207 1.45 -7.60 10.66
C MET A 207 2.79 -6.90 10.42
N THR A 208 3.68 -7.59 9.71
CA THR A 208 4.78 -6.94 8.99
C THR A 208 4.22 -6.11 7.82
N THR A 209 5.01 -5.17 7.29
CA THR A 209 4.59 -4.40 6.11
C THR A 209 4.36 -5.28 4.87
N ARG A 210 5.13 -6.35 4.72
CA ARG A 210 4.96 -7.34 3.64
C ARG A 210 3.68 -8.16 3.78
N GLU A 211 3.34 -8.60 5.00
CA GLU A 211 2.07 -9.31 5.23
C GLU A 211 0.87 -8.40 4.96
N LEU A 212 0.93 -7.12 5.35
CA LEU A 212 -0.08 -6.14 5.00
C LEU A 212 -0.20 -5.95 3.48
N ALA A 213 0.93 -5.89 2.76
CA ALA A 213 0.94 -5.81 1.30
C ALA A 213 0.30 -7.05 0.65
N GLN A 214 0.62 -8.25 1.14
CA GLN A 214 0.03 -9.50 0.67
C GLN A 214 -1.48 -9.53 0.94
N PHE A 215 -1.91 -9.10 2.13
CA PHE A 215 -3.31 -9.00 2.50
C PHE A 215 -4.05 -8.07 1.53
N LEU A 216 -3.57 -6.83 1.34
CA LEU A 216 -4.20 -5.88 0.41
C LEU A 216 -4.22 -6.37 -1.04
N LEU A 217 -3.14 -7.00 -1.51
CA LEU A 217 -3.07 -7.58 -2.85
C LEU A 217 -4.13 -8.68 -3.03
N SER A 218 -4.28 -9.57 -2.04
CA SER A 218 -5.31 -10.62 -2.07
C SER A 218 -6.75 -10.07 -2.03
N HIS A 219 -6.93 -8.84 -1.54
CA HIS A 219 -8.21 -8.14 -1.49
C HIS A 219 -8.38 -7.11 -2.63
N GLY A 220 -7.57 -7.22 -3.70
CA GLY A 220 -7.79 -6.50 -4.95
C GLY A 220 -7.10 -5.13 -5.07
N ALA A 221 -6.25 -4.74 -4.11
CA ALA A 221 -5.39 -3.58 -4.27
C ALA A 221 -4.25 -3.88 -5.26
N SER A 222 -4.01 -2.97 -6.19
CA SER A 222 -2.84 -2.98 -7.10
C SER A 222 -1.74 -2.09 -6.58
N ASP A 223 -2.11 -0.96 -5.99
CA ASP A 223 -1.18 0.01 -5.43
C ASP A 223 -1.59 0.29 -4.00
N ALA A 224 -0.63 0.44 -3.11
CA ALA A 224 -0.89 0.69 -1.70
C ALA A 224 0.32 1.31 -1.03
N VAL A 225 0.05 2.14 -0.04
CA VAL A 225 1.04 2.80 0.80
C VAL A 225 0.67 2.56 2.26
N ASN A 226 1.69 2.21 3.05
CA ASN A 226 1.58 2.09 4.49
C ASN A 226 1.45 3.50 5.10
N MET A 227 0.47 3.70 5.97
CA MET A 227 0.22 4.93 6.73
C MET A 227 0.94 4.90 8.08
N ASP A 228 0.83 5.97 8.88
CA ASP A 228 1.31 5.94 10.26
C ASP A 228 0.68 4.77 11.02
N SER A 229 1.49 4.09 11.80
CA SER A 229 1.21 2.75 12.34
C SER A 229 1.33 2.75 13.87
N GLY A 230 1.21 1.58 14.51
CA GLY A 230 1.25 1.50 15.98
C GLY A 230 0.06 2.19 16.65
N GLY A 231 0.30 2.97 17.69
CA GLY A 231 -0.75 3.67 18.45
C GLY A 231 -1.60 4.65 17.62
N SER A 232 -1.09 5.09 16.46
CA SER A 232 -1.83 5.95 15.54
C SER A 232 -2.85 5.19 14.67
N SER A 233 -2.78 3.85 14.63
CA SER A 233 -3.62 3.04 13.73
C SER A 233 -5.07 3.02 14.20
N GLU A 234 -5.95 3.62 13.40
CA GLU A 234 -7.34 3.80 13.79
C GLU A 234 -8.26 3.89 12.57
N LEU A 235 -9.34 3.10 12.61
CA LEU A 235 -10.42 3.14 11.63
C LEU A 235 -11.74 3.38 12.36
N TRP A 236 -12.46 4.42 11.95
CA TRP A 236 -13.73 4.80 12.54
C TRP A 236 -14.87 4.70 11.54
N LEU A 237 -16.02 4.19 11.98
CA LEU A 237 -17.22 4.06 11.18
C LEU A 237 -18.44 4.62 11.91
N LYS A 238 -19.19 5.48 11.21
CA LYS A 238 -20.41 6.07 11.75
C LYS A 238 -21.42 5.00 12.15
N GLY A 239 -21.97 5.13 13.35
CA GLY A 239 -22.90 4.16 13.93
C GLY A 239 -22.24 2.92 14.56
N LYS A 240 -20.93 2.73 14.39
CA LYS A 240 -20.14 1.70 15.10
C LYS A 240 -19.09 2.28 16.05
N GLY A 241 -18.56 3.46 15.75
CA GLY A 241 -17.45 4.04 16.48
C GLY A 241 -16.11 3.59 15.91
N VAL A 242 -15.09 3.53 16.77
CA VAL A 242 -13.78 2.93 16.44
C VAL A 242 -13.99 1.44 16.19
N LEU A 243 -13.51 0.94 15.05
CA LEU A 243 -13.67 -0.45 14.65
C LEU A 243 -12.63 -1.36 15.27
N ASN A 244 -11.39 -0.87 15.38
CA ASN A 244 -10.24 -1.60 15.88
C ASN A 244 -9.99 -1.33 17.37
N HIS A 245 -8.98 -1.97 17.96
CA HIS A 245 -8.54 -1.75 19.34
C HIS A 245 -7.25 -0.93 19.38
N PRO A 246 -7.31 0.39 19.61
CA PRO A 246 -6.12 1.24 19.63
C PRO A 246 -5.05 0.68 20.56
N SER A 247 -3.83 0.50 20.04
CA SER A 247 -2.77 -0.18 20.79
C SER A 247 -2.24 0.58 22.01
N ASP A 248 -2.55 1.88 22.12
CA ASP A 248 -2.28 2.70 23.31
C ASP A 248 -3.41 2.59 24.36
N GLY A 249 -4.44 1.78 24.11
CA GLY A 249 -5.63 1.62 24.95
C GLY A 249 -6.70 2.70 24.72
N VAL A 250 -6.33 3.81 24.08
CA VAL A 250 -7.22 4.92 23.70
C VAL A 250 -6.88 5.42 22.29
N GLU A 251 -7.82 6.12 21.67
CA GLU A 251 -7.60 6.80 20.40
C GLU A 251 -6.46 7.81 20.52
N ARG A 252 -5.52 7.79 19.58
CA ARG A 252 -4.41 8.73 19.55
C ARG A 252 -4.79 9.97 18.76
N VAL A 253 -4.40 11.14 19.29
CA VAL A 253 -4.44 12.38 18.53
C VAL A 253 -3.34 12.33 17.46
N VAL A 254 -3.71 12.43 16.19
CA VAL A 254 -2.79 12.35 15.04
C VAL A 254 -2.81 13.64 14.22
N ALA A 255 -1.82 13.79 13.33
CA ALA A 255 -1.68 15.01 12.54
C ALA A 255 -2.78 15.19 11.51
N ASN A 256 -3.01 14.20 10.65
CA ASN A 256 -3.97 14.28 9.57
C ASN A 256 -4.71 12.95 9.36
N HIS A 257 -5.75 13.02 8.54
CA HIS A 257 -6.72 11.94 8.37
C HIS A 257 -7.25 11.94 6.93
N LEU A 258 -7.88 10.83 6.56
CA LEU A 258 -8.72 10.73 5.38
C LEU A 258 -10.14 10.34 5.80
N ALA A 259 -11.14 11.11 5.37
CA ALA A 259 -12.55 10.84 5.57
C ALA A 259 -13.24 10.47 4.25
N VAL A 260 -14.28 9.63 4.34
CA VAL A 260 -15.13 9.20 3.24
C VAL A 260 -16.58 9.55 3.54
N PHE A 261 -17.20 10.28 2.62
CA PHE A 261 -18.64 10.52 2.61
C PHE A 261 -19.29 9.44 1.75
N ALA A 262 -20.43 8.91 2.21
CA ALA A 262 -21.16 7.84 1.53
C ALA A 262 -22.67 7.96 1.71
N LYS A 263 -23.23 9.15 1.41
CA LYS A 263 -24.64 9.50 1.67
C LYS A 263 -25.57 9.33 0.45
N GLY A 264 -25.07 8.83 -0.67
CA GLY A 264 -25.87 8.72 -1.90
C GLY A 264 -26.54 7.36 -2.09
N SER A 265 -27.01 7.10 -3.31
CA SER A 265 -27.76 5.88 -3.65
C SER A 265 -26.89 4.65 -3.90
N GLY A 266 -25.56 4.82 -4.06
CA GLY A 266 -24.66 3.71 -4.40
C GLY A 266 -24.68 3.28 -5.87
N LEU A 267 -25.48 3.93 -6.71
CA LEU A 267 -25.48 3.69 -8.17
C LEU A 267 -24.17 4.17 -8.79
N ALA A 268 -23.68 3.52 -9.86
CA ALA A 268 -22.47 3.98 -10.53
C ALA A 268 -22.66 5.41 -11.12
N LYS A 269 -21.87 6.37 -10.66
CA LYS A 269 -21.49 7.56 -11.43
C LYS A 269 -20.57 7.10 -12.56
N HIS A 270 -20.61 7.82 -13.68
CA HIS A 270 -19.62 7.65 -14.74
C HIS A 270 -18.22 7.84 -14.15
N CYS A 271 -17.45 6.75 -14.02
CA CYS A 271 -16.03 6.83 -13.74
C CYS A 271 -15.29 7.13 -15.05
N PRO A 272 -14.28 8.01 -15.07
CA PRO A 272 -13.40 8.15 -16.21
C PRO A 272 -12.72 6.80 -16.49
N PRO A 273 -12.49 6.42 -17.75
CA PRO A 273 -11.63 5.29 -18.04
C PRO A 273 -10.24 5.56 -17.42
N PRO A 274 -9.54 4.53 -16.90
CA PRO A 274 -8.20 4.71 -16.35
C PRO A 274 -7.32 5.41 -17.38
N ALA A 275 -6.49 6.35 -16.92
CA ALA A 275 -5.57 7.08 -17.78
C ALA A 275 -4.81 6.07 -18.65
N SER A 276 -5.00 6.17 -19.97
CA SER A 276 -4.30 5.36 -20.95
C SER A 276 -2.82 5.44 -20.67
N ASP A 277 -2.21 4.27 -20.55
CA ASP A 277 -0.78 4.06 -20.59
C ASP A 277 -0.17 4.77 -21.82
N GLY A 278 0.39 5.95 -21.58
CA GLY A 278 1.21 6.62 -22.57
C GLY A 278 2.43 5.76 -22.90
N GLY A 279 2.35 5.00 -23.99
CA GLY A 279 3.50 4.50 -24.72
C GLY A 279 3.54 2.99 -24.96
N SER A 280 3.01 2.57 -26.10
CA SER A 280 3.78 1.70 -27.01
C SER A 280 3.35 2.00 -28.45
N VAL A 281 4.33 2.47 -29.21
CA VAL A 281 4.43 2.55 -30.68
C VAL A 281 3.24 2.09 -31.51
N ALA A 282 2.79 2.96 -32.42
CA ALA A 282 1.95 2.58 -33.54
C ALA A 282 2.63 1.45 -34.32
N ASP A 283 2.14 0.23 -34.17
CA ASP A 283 2.37 -0.83 -35.13
C ASP A 283 1.53 -0.47 -36.36
N ALA A 284 2.21 0.06 -37.38
CA ALA A 284 1.63 0.24 -38.69
C ALA A 284 1.36 -1.15 -39.28
N GLY A 285 0.19 -1.70 -38.93
CA GLY A 285 -0.32 -2.93 -39.49
C GLY A 285 -0.34 -2.83 -41.01
N ALA A 286 0.38 -3.75 -41.65
CA ALA A 286 0.35 -3.98 -43.08
C ALA A 286 -1.10 -4.19 -43.56
N PRO A 287 -1.49 -3.64 -44.74
CA PRO A 287 -2.84 -3.79 -45.23
C PRO A 287 -3.07 -5.24 -45.67
N HIS A 288 -4.06 -5.87 -45.05
CA HIS A 288 -4.67 -7.09 -45.54
C HIS A 288 -5.35 -6.82 -46.89
N ASP A 289 -5.10 -7.74 -47.82
CA ASP A 289 -5.78 -7.91 -49.09
C ASP A 289 -7.23 -8.35 -48.86
N GLY A 290 -8.15 -7.61 -49.49
CA GLY A 290 -9.57 -7.92 -49.46
C GLY A 290 -10.21 -7.28 -50.67
N GLY A 291 -10.04 -7.91 -51.83
CA GLY A 291 -10.71 -7.48 -53.05
C GLY A 291 -12.23 -7.54 -52.91
N LEU A 292 -12.92 -6.66 -53.63
CA LEU A 292 -14.14 -6.96 -54.38
C LEU A 292 -14.45 -5.78 -55.35
N ALA A 293 -14.34 -6.14 -56.63
CA ALA A 293 -15.03 -5.72 -57.86
C ALA A 293 -15.81 -4.39 -58.02
N HIS A 294 -15.70 -3.92 -59.28
CA HIS A 294 -16.63 -3.15 -60.13
C HIS A 294 -16.51 -1.61 -60.22
N ASP A 295 -15.77 -1.21 -61.27
CA ASP A 295 -16.23 -0.42 -62.44
C ASP A 295 -17.15 0.78 -62.21
N ALA A 296 -16.60 1.99 -62.42
CA ALA A 296 -17.24 3.04 -63.23
C ALA A 296 -16.25 4.21 -63.50
N GLY A 297 -15.82 4.29 -64.76
CA GLY A 297 -15.67 5.48 -65.62
C GLY A 297 -15.27 6.87 -65.07
N ALA A 298 -14.26 7.44 -65.73
CA ALA A 298 -14.28 8.73 -66.46
C ALA A 298 -13.09 9.66 -66.15
N GLN A 299 -12.35 9.96 -67.21
CA GLN A 299 -11.34 11.02 -67.32
C GLN A 299 -11.96 12.43 -67.22
N VAL A 300 -11.19 13.40 -66.73
CA VAL A 300 -10.95 14.70 -67.42
C VAL A 300 -9.62 15.30 -66.95
N ASP A 301 -9.10 16.16 -67.80
CA ASP A 301 -7.72 16.57 -68.01
C ASP A 301 -7.49 18.07 -67.64
N ALA A 302 -6.22 18.46 -67.67
CA ALA A 302 -5.65 19.80 -67.92
C ALA A 302 -5.53 20.85 -66.79
N GLY A 303 -4.29 21.34 -66.64
CA GLY A 303 -4.00 22.73 -66.24
C GLY A 303 -2.71 22.97 -65.45
N ALA A 304 -1.57 23.07 -66.13
CA ALA A 304 -0.31 23.63 -65.59
C ALA A 304 -0.23 25.17 -65.87
N PRO A 305 0.91 25.86 -65.70
CA PRO A 305 1.57 26.31 -64.45
C PRO A 305 1.90 27.83 -64.46
N GLY A 306 2.55 28.33 -63.41
CA GLY A 306 3.26 29.63 -63.39
C GLY A 306 3.56 30.07 -61.96
N ASP A 307 4.61 30.80 -61.61
CA ASP A 307 5.83 31.26 -62.26
C ASP A 307 6.79 31.68 -61.11
N ALA A 308 8.06 31.80 -61.43
CA ALA A 308 9.23 32.03 -60.59
C ALA A 308 9.29 33.37 -59.84
N GLY A 309 10.18 33.41 -58.84
CA GLY A 309 10.68 34.64 -58.23
C GLY A 309 11.77 34.37 -57.17
N ALA A 310 13.03 34.43 -57.60
CA ALA A 310 14.24 34.54 -56.76
C ALA A 310 14.27 35.92 -56.01
N ALA A 311 15.14 36.25 -55.04
CA ALA A 311 16.53 35.91 -54.81
C ALA A 311 16.98 36.27 -53.36
N ALA A 312 18.21 35.84 -53.02
CA ALA A 312 18.97 36.02 -51.78
C ALA A 312 19.55 37.45 -51.58
N ASP A 313 20.07 37.79 -50.37
CA ASP A 313 21.52 37.86 -50.08
C ASP A 313 21.90 38.34 -48.65
N ALA A 314 23.01 37.75 -48.17
CA ALA A 314 24.08 38.01 -47.21
C ALA A 314 24.07 38.99 -46.00
N GLY A 315 24.81 38.50 -44.98
CA GLY A 315 25.88 39.22 -44.24
C GLY A 315 25.54 39.50 -42.76
N ALA A 316 26.41 39.35 -41.75
CA ALA A 316 27.81 38.95 -41.62
C ALA A 316 28.11 38.71 -40.10
N ALA A 317 29.16 37.93 -39.78
CA ALA A 317 29.81 37.89 -38.45
C ALA A 317 30.84 39.05 -38.32
N PRO A 318 31.42 39.35 -37.12
CA PRO A 318 32.55 38.57 -36.60
C PRO A 318 32.71 38.47 -35.04
N ASP A 319 33.46 37.44 -34.62
CA ASP A 319 34.62 37.36 -33.66
C ASP A 319 34.61 38.08 -32.30
N ALA A 320 35.32 37.70 -31.22
CA ALA A 320 36.04 36.51 -30.73
C ALA A 320 36.59 36.84 -29.31
N GLY A 321 37.00 35.82 -28.53
CA GLY A 321 37.82 35.93 -27.30
C GLY A 321 37.06 35.56 -26.01
N GLY A 322 37.42 34.59 -25.17
CA GLY A 322 38.68 33.86 -24.98
C GLY A 322 39.16 34.09 -23.55
N GLU A 323 39.06 33.08 -22.66
CA GLU A 323 40.08 32.65 -21.68
C GLU A 323 39.54 31.63 -20.64
N GLU A 324 40.29 30.54 -20.53
CA GLU A 324 40.37 29.48 -19.50
C GLU A 324 40.75 30.05 -18.10
N ALA A 325 40.79 29.38 -16.95
CA ALA A 325 40.38 28.11 -16.35
C ALA A 325 40.68 28.27 -14.83
N SER A 326 40.03 27.50 -13.95
CA SER A 326 40.72 26.82 -12.83
C SER A 326 39.77 25.93 -12.02
N ASP A 327 40.14 24.66 -12.06
CA ASP A 327 39.97 23.58 -11.09
C ASP A 327 39.57 23.93 -9.64
N ALA A 328 38.58 23.20 -9.13
CA ALA A 328 38.69 22.45 -7.87
C ALA A 328 37.63 21.33 -7.83
N GLY A 329 38.05 20.07 -7.98
CA GLY A 329 37.31 18.91 -7.47
C GLY A 329 37.75 18.55 -6.03
N PRO A 330 37.37 17.39 -5.48
CA PRO A 330 36.13 16.65 -5.67
C PRO A 330 35.45 16.25 -4.33
N TRP A 331 34.26 15.71 -4.49
CA TRP A 331 33.38 15.04 -3.54
C TRP A 331 34.07 14.11 -2.53
N GLY A 332 33.82 14.36 -1.25
CA GLY A 332 33.94 13.39 -0.15
C GLY A 332 32.56 12.99 0.36
N ALA A 333 32.34 11.70 0.53
CA ALA A 333 31.28 11.09 1.33
C ALA A 333 31.95 10.12 2.32
N PRO A 334 31.25 9.52 3.30
CA PRO A 334 30.14 10.01 4.14
C PRO A 334 30.49 9.89 5.64
N ASP A 335 29.90 10.73 6.51
CA ASP A 335 29.98 10.52 7.96
C ASP A 335 28.74 9.80 8.50
N ALA A 336 28.99 8.60 9.02
CA ALA A 336 28.15 7.89 9.96
C ALA A 336 28.50 8.35 11.38
N GLY A 337 27.50 8.60 12.21
CA GLY A 337 27.67 8.93 13.62
C GLY A 337 26.37 8.79 14.40
N GLU A 338 26.24 7.68 15.10
CA GLU A 338 25.21 7.40 16.10
C GLU A 338 25.26 8.37 17.28
N GLY A 339 24.11 8.57 17.92
CA GLY A 339 23.99 9.28 19.20
C GLY A 339 22.65 8.98 19.85
N ALA A 340 22.60 7.89 20.61
CA ALA A 340 21.50 7.57 21.50
C ALA A 340 21.58 8.45 22.75
N ASP A 341 20.59 9.33 22.95
CA ASP A 341 20.46 10.08 24.20
C ASP A 341 19.48 9.37 25.14
N ALA A 342 20.08 8.65 26.09
CA ALA A 342 19.46 8.28 27.35
C ALA A 342 19.66 9.45 28.35
N GLY A 343 18.55 10.02 28.84
CA GLY A 343 18.52 10.95 29.98
C GLY A 343 18.02 10.27 31.26
N PRO A 344 18.31 10.83 32.45
CA PRO A 344 18.86 10.06 33.57
C PRO A 344 17.85 9.50 34.57
N ALA A 345 18.28 8.42 35.24
CA ALA A 345 17.63 7.80 36.38
C ALA A 345 18.01 8.50 37.71
N GLY A 346 17.06 8.49 38.65
CA GLY A 346 17.29 8.63 40.09
C GLY A 346 15.98 8.46 40.87
N PRO A 347 16.00 8.05 42.15
CA PRO A 347 16.81 7.00 42.75
C PRO A 347 15.97 5.85 43.35
N SER A 348 16.58 4.65 43.35
CA SER A 348 16.61 3.62 44.39
C SER A 348 15.46 3.51 45.42
N MET A 349 14.69 2.42 45.33
CA MET A 349 14.15 1.71 46.50
C MET A 349 14.65 0.25 46.43
N ALA A 350 15.24 -0.17 47.54
CA ALA A 350 15.97 -1.42 47.78
C ALA A 350 15.08 -2.70 47.78
N PRO A 351 15.69 -3.89 47.73
CA PRO A 351 15.05 -5.13 47.31
C PRO A 351 14.40 -5.88 48.50
N VAL A 352 13.41 -6.71 48.18
CA VAL A 352 12.91 -7.74 49.10
C VAL A 352 13.38 -9.11 48.64
N ASP A 353 14.12 -9.77 49.53
CA ASP A 353 14.76 -11.07 49.37
C ASP A 353 13.77 -12.26 49.41
N ALA A 354 14.08 -13.22 48.52
CA ALA A 354 14.07 -14.67 48.63
C ALA A 354 13.13 -15.44 49.59
N ALA A 355 12.43 -16.44 49.02
CA ALA A 355 12.62 -17.87 49.35
C ALA A 355 11.88 -18.82 48.36
N PRO A 356 12.54 -19.88 47.84
CA PRO A 356 11.93 -21.16 47.45
C PRO A 356 12.27 -22.25 48.51
N PRO A 357 12.04 -23.58 48.34
CA PRO A 357 11.37 -24.36 47.29
C PRO A 357 10.34 -25.40 47.81
N THR A 358 9.64 -26.14 46.94
CA THR A 358 9.46 -27.61 47.02
C THR A 358 8.70 -28.15 45.81
N GLY A 359 9.10 -29.33 45.32
CA GLY A 359 8.31 -30.16 44.40
C GLY A 359 8.96 -30.46 43.05
N GLY A 360 10.03 -31.26 43.06
CA GLY A 360 10.57 -31.87 41.86
C GLY A 360 9.77 -33.08 41.41
N CYS A 361 9.71 -33.31 40.10
CA CYS A 361 9.67 -34.63 39.49
C CYS A 361 10.49 -34.58 38.20
N ALA A 362 11.53 -35.41 38.15
CA ALA A 362 12.41 -35.59 37.01
C ALA A 362 11.97 -36.80 36.17
N GLN A 363 12.61 -36.89 34.99
CA GLN A 363 12.65 -38.00 34.00
C GLN A 363 11.52 -37.98 32.96
N GLY A 364 11.78 -38.09 31.65
CA GLY A 364 13.01 -38.30 30.90
C GLY A 364 12.67 -38.45 29.41
N GLY A 365 13.64 -38.11 28.55
CA GLY A 365 13.89 -38.65 27.20
C GLY A 365 12.77 -38.71 26.15
N SER A 366 12.99 -38.05 25.02
CA SER A 366 13.06 -38.73 23.71
C SER A 366 13.43 -37.76 22.58
N GLN A 367 14.72 -37.69 22.24
CA GLN A 367 15.16 -37.33 20.90
C GLN A 367 14.85 -38.50 19.97
N LEU A 368 13.62 -38.56 19.41
CA LEU A 368 13.22 -39.54 18.39
C LEU A 368 11.88 -39.11 17.76
N ALA A 369 11.84 -37.94 17.13
CA ALA A 369 10.65 -37.52 16.38
C ALA A 369 10.93 -36.71 15.09
N VAL A 370 12.20 -36.50 14.71
CA VAL A 370 12.55 -35.68 13.53
C VAL A 370 12.92 -36.51 12.29
N ALA A 371 13.10 -37.83 12.40
CA ALA A 371 13.51 -38.67 11.27
C ALA A 371 12.36 -39.32 10.48
N ALA A 372 11.11 -39.30 10.97
CA ALA A 372 10.00 -40.04 10.34
C ALA A 372 9.21 -39.23 9.29
N LEU A 373 9.30 -37.89 9.28
CA LEU A 373 8.53 -37.03 8.36
C LEU A 373 9.25 -36.78 7.01
N ALA A 374 10.58 -36.92 6.95
CA ALA A 374 11.35 -36.75 5.71
C ALA A 374 11.15 -37.91 4.71
N GLY A 375 10.90 -39.14 5.20
CA GLY A 375 10.73 -40.32 4.34
C GLY A 375 9.40 -40.36 3.56
N VAL A 376 8.34 -39.75 4.10
CA VAL A 376 7.00 -39.78 3.50
C VAL A 376 6.89 -38.79 2.32
N VAL A 377 7.57 -37.65 2.40
CA VAL A 377 7.55 -36.63 1.32
C VAL A 377 8.34 -37.11 0.09
N LEU A 378 9.45 -37.83 0.28
CA LEU A 378 10.25 -38.36 -0.84
C LEU A 378 9.54 -39.51 -1.59
N ALA A 379 8.72 -40.32 -0.89
CA ALA A 379 7.95 -41.40 -1.50
C ALA A 379 6.75 -40.89 -2.33
N LEU A 380 6.12 -39.78 -1.91
CA LEU A 380 5.02 -39.14 -2.64
C LEU A 380 5.48 -38.41 -3.91
N GLN A 381 6.70 -37.85 -3.93
CA GLN A 381 7.27 -37.24 -5.14
C GLN A 381 7.71 -38.27 -6.19
N ARG A 382 8.18 -39.47 -5.78
CA ARG A 382 8.53 -40.55 -6.72
C ARG A 382 7.30 -41.19 -7.38
N ARG A 383 6.16 -41.30 -6.68
CA ARG A 383 4.92 -41.82 -7.29
C ARG A 383 4.25 -40.86 -8.29
N ARG A 384 4.44 -39.53 -8.16
CA ARG A 384 3.91 -38.56 -9.13
C ARG A 384 4.71 -38.50 -10.44
N ARG A 385 6.01 -38.83 -10.44
CA ARG A 385 6.81 -38.90 -11.68
C ARG A 385 6.52 -40.15 -12.53
N SER A 386 6.16 -41.29 -11.93
CA SER A 386 5.79 -42.49 -12.70
C SER A 386 4.39 -42.41 -13.32
N ALA A 387 3.46 -41.65 -12.76
CA ALA A 387 2.13 -41.45 -13.36
C ALA A 387 2.15 -40.49 -14.56
N ALA A 388 3.07 -39.52 -14.60
CA ALA A 388 3.21 -38.57 -15.71
C ALA A 388 3.88 -39.17 -16.96
N LEU A 389 4.65 -40.26 -16.84
CA LEU A 389 5.32 -40.93 -17.96
C LEU A 389 4.43 -41.98 -18.67
N SER A 390 3.28 -42.36 -18.10
CA SER A 390 2.36 -43.33 -18.71
C SER A 390 1.19 -42.70 -19.49
N ALA A 391 1.10 -41.37 -19.53
CA ALA A 391 0.03 -40.63 -20.24
C ALA A 391 0.49 -40.01 -21.58
N CYS A 392 1.72 -40.30 -22.05
CA CYS A 392 2.26 -39.79 -23.32
C CYS A 392 2.46 -40.90 -24.39
N ARG A 393 1.80 -42.05 -24.22
CA ARG A 393 1.64 -43.08 -25.26
C ARG A 393 0.22 -43.61 -25.22
N ARG A 394 -0.67 -42.95 -25.95
CA ARG A 394 -1.83 -43.51 -26.64
C ARG A 394 -2.30 -42.53 -27.69
#